data_AF-A0A6A6N343-F1
#
_entry.id   AF-A0A6A6N343-F1
#
_cell.length_a   1.000
_cell.length_b   1.000
_cell.length_c   1.000
_cell.angle_alpha   90.00
_cell.angle_beta   90.00
_cell.angle_gamma   90.00
#
_symmetry.space_group_name_H-M   'P 1'
#
loop_
_entity.id
_entity.type
_entity.pdbx_description
1 polymer ?
#
loop_
_entity_poly.entity_id
_entity_poly.type
_entity_poly.pdbx_seq_one_letter_code
_entity_poly.pdbx_strand_id
1 'polypeptide(L)'
;MEQVVASGADVESILLKRTKQLLALLDRVADVGIDEIVGVISELSQEDDRAADPEKLKSRKLVMARMLGKSLQAGDPVFEKVSHAVYLATRGIVLGGSGPQGRKLAEMTLRQVGAVMLAERVVETAEVLVVAATVSVAVHGPCDCNVEFIDVVKQRRLQFCALLV
;
A
#
# COMPACT_ATOMS: atom_id res chain seq x y z
N MET A 1 -32.03 3.68 18.70
CA MET A 1 -31.62 5.07 18.48
C MET A 1 -30.13 5.05 18.19
N GLU A 2 -29.75 5.08 16.92
CA GLU A 2 -28.37 5.33 16.52
C GLU A 2 -28.11 6.83 16.72
N GLN A 3 -27.35 7.19 17.74
CA GLN A 3 -26.84 8.54 17.90
C GLN A 3 -25.33 8.46 18.05
N VAL A 4 -24.62 8.71 16.97
CA VAL A 4 -23.24 9.18 17.02
C VAL A 4 -23.09 10.25 15.95
N VAL A 5 -23.27 11.51 16.34
CA VAL A 5 -22.72 12.64 15.59
C VAL A 5 -21.30 12.81 16.08
N ALA A 6 -20.39 11.96 15.59
CA ALA A 6 -18.97 12.26 15.65
C ALA A 6 -18.74 13.46 14.74
N SER A 7 -18.09 14.51 15.25
CA SER A 7 -17.64 15.61 14.40
C SER A 7 -16.77 15.04 13.28
N GLY A 8 -16.87 15.58 12.06
CA GLY A 8 -16.04 15.11 10.93
C GLY A 8 -14.54 15.09 11.26
N ALA A 9 -14.08 16.03 12.11
CA ALA A 9 -12.70 16.08 12.59
C ALA A 9 -12.33 14.91 13.51
N ASP A 10 -13.26 14.41 14.32
CA ASP A 10 -13.01 13.27 15.20
C ASP A 10 -12.80 12.00 14.37
N VAL A 11 -13.65 11.80 13.36
CA VAL A 11 -13.55 10.67 12.42
C VAL A 11 -12.21 10.69 11.68
N GLU A 12 -11.80 11.85 11.15
CA GLU A 12 -10.51 12.00 10.44
C GLU A 12 -9.31 11.74 11.36
N SER A 13 -9.35 12.22 12.61
CA SER A 13 -8.27 12.01 13.58
C SER A 13 -8.10 10.53 13.97
N ILE A 14 -9.22 9.83 14.15
CA ILE A 14 -9.26 8.39 14.46
C ILE A 14 -8.72 7.59 13.28
N LEU A 15 -9.17 7.90 12.05
CA LEU A 15 -8.67 7.27 10.84
C LEU A 15 -7.16 7.47 10.68
N LEU A 16 -6.67 8.71 10.83
CA LEU A 16 -5.24 9.00 10.72
C LEU A 16 -4.40 8.22 11.74
N LYS A 17 -4.86 8.16 13.00
CA LYS A 17 -4.18 7.41 14.08
C LYS A 17 -4.06 5.93 13.71
N ARG A 18 -5.12 5.31 13.20
CA ARG A 18 -5.10 3.90 12.84
C ARG A 18 -4.32 3.62 11.56
N THR A 19 -4.39 4.50 10.57
CA THR A 19 -3.51 4.41 9.39
C THR A 19 -2.05 4.41 9.81
N LYS A 20 -1.64 5.28 10.75
CA LYS A 20 -0.27 5.28 11.29
C LYS A 20 0.08 3.97 12.01
N GLN A 21 -0.82 3.42 12.82
CA GLN A 21 -0.60 2.13 13.50
C GLN A 21 -0.49 0.97 12.51
N LEU A 22 -1.33 0.96 11.47
CA LEU A 22 -1.29 -0.05 10.42
C LEU A 22 0.02 0.04 9.64
N LEU A 23 0.46 1.24 9.27
CA LEU A 23 1.75 1.44 8.61
C LEU A 23 2.91 0.95 9.49
N ALA A 24 2.90 1.27 10.79
CA ALA A 24 3.92 0.81 11.72
C ALA A 24 3.95 -0.73 11.87
N LEU A 25 2.78 -1.39 11.82
CA LEU A 25 2.71 -2.86 11.83
C LEU A 25 3.35 -3.44 10.56
N LEU A 26 2.99 -2.89 9.40
CA LEU A 26 3.50 -3.32 8.09
C LEU A 26 5.01 -3.05 7.92
N ASP A 27 5.55 -2.01 8.55
CA ASP A 27 6.99 -1.70 8.49
C ASP A 27 7.83 -2.64 9.36
N ARG A 28 7.25 -3.16 10.46
CA ARG A 28 7.98 -3.99 11.44
C ARG A 28 7.95 -5.47 11.11
N VAL A 29 6.85 -5.95 10.53
CA VAL A 29 6.59 -7.39 10.35
C VAL A 29 6.54 -7.68 8.85
N ALA A 30 7.45 -8.55 8.39
CA ALA A 30 7.53 -8.89 6.96
C ALA A 30 6.32 -9.67 6.45
N ASP A 31 5.72 -10.52 7.30
CA ASP A 31 4.64 -11.44 6.94
C ASP A 31 3.37 -11.14 7.75
N VAL A 32 2.83 -9.93 7.61
CA VAL A 32 1.53 -9.57 8.24
C VAL A 32 0.38 -10.23 7.47
N GLY A 33 -0.43 -11.02 8.16
CA GLY A 33 -1.63 -11.65 7.64
C GLY A 33 -2.86 -10.74 7.64
N ILE A 34 -3.88 -11.16 6.87
CA ILE A 34 -5.17 -10.45 6.76
C ILE A 34 -5.84 -10.28 8.13
N ASP A 35 -5.77 -11.29 8.99
CA ASP A 35 -6.40 -11.27 10.31
C ASP A 35 -5.78 -10.21 11.24
N GLU A 36 -4.47 -9.98 11.14
CA GLU A 36 -3.74 -8.97 11.91
C GLU A 36 -4.07 -7.56 11.41
N ILE A 37 -4.12 -7.37 10.09
CA ILE A 37 -4.56 -6.11 9.47
C ILE A 37 -5.98 -5.76 9.92
N VAL A 38 -6.90 -6.74 9.83
CA VAL A 38 -8.28 -6.55 10.29
C VAL A 38 -8.35 -6.32 11.79
N GLY A 39 -7.45 -6.91 12.58
CA GLY A 39 -7.29 -6.65 14.00
C GLY A 39 -7.12 -5.16 14.27
N VAL A 40 -6.12 -4.53 13.65
CA VAL A 40 -5.81 -3.09 13.80
C VAL A 40 -6.96 -2.21 13.32
N ILE A 41 -7.59 -2.55 12.19
CA ILE A 41 -8.70 -1.76 11.62
C ILE A 41 -9.96 -1.91 12.48
N SER A 42 -10.25 -3.08 13.03
CA SER A 42 -11.50 -3.32 13.77
C SER A 42 -11.57 -2.59 15.11
N GLU A 43 -10.42 -2.26 15.70
CA GLU A 43 -10.36 -1.42 16.89
C GLU A 43 -10.83 0.02 16.64
N LEU A 44 -10.97 0.46 15.37
CA LEU A 44 -11.64 1.72 15.00
C LEU A 44 -13.08 1.82 15.52
N SER A 45 -13.75 0.69 15.67
CA SER A 45 -15.16 0.66 16.07
C SER A 45 -15.42 0.22 17.50
N GLN A 46 -14.36 -0.12 18.24
CA GLN A 46 -14.50 -0.54 19.64
C GLN A 46 -14.56 0.65 20.60
N GLU A 47 -14.20 1.85 20.16
CA GLU A 47 -14.22 3.04 21.01
C GLU A 47 -15.66 3.50 21.32
N ASP A 48 -16.62 3.22 20.42
CA ASP A 48 -18.06 3.48 20.59
C ASP A 48 -18.85 2.30 21.19
N ASP A 49 -18.35 1.08 21.03
CA ASP A 49 -19.11 -0.15 21.29
C ASP A 49 -18.57 -0.87 22.55
N ARG A 50 -18.41 -0.13 23.67
CA ARG A 50 -18.02 -0.69 24.98
C ARG A 50 -19.02 -1.72 25.53
N ALA A 51 -20.13 -1.95 24.83
CA ALA A 51 -21.15 -2.95 25.11
C ALA A 51 -21.33 -3.97 23.95
N ALA A 52 -20.42 -4.02 22.97
CA ALA A 52 -20.49 -5.00 21.89
C ALA A 52 -20.31 -6.42 22.42
N ASP A 53 -21.28 -7.28 22.12
CA ASP A 53 -21.16 -8.72 22.30
C ASP A 53 -19.87 -9.24 21.61
N PRO A 54 -18.98 -9.96 22.33
CA PRO A 54 -17.77 -10.53 21.74
C PRO A 54 -18.04 -11.38 20.49
N GLU A 55 -19.21 -12.02 20.37
CA GLU A 55 -19.58 -12.78 19.17
C GLU A 55 -19.92 -11.88 17.97
N LYS A 56 -20.52 -10.72 18.22
CA LYS A 56 -20.76 -9.68 17.19
C LYS A 56 -19.44 -9.09 16.68
N LEU A 57 -18.44 -8.93 17.55
CA LEU A 57 -17.12 -8.45 17.15
C LEU A 57 -16.36 -9.49 16.32
N LYS A 58 -16.42 -10.77 16.70
CA LYS A 58 -15.81 -11.87 15.93
C LYS A 58 -16.41 -12.00 14.54
N SER A 59 -17.75 -11.98 14.44
CA SER A 59 -18.44 -12.06 13.15
C SER A 59 -18.09 -10.88 12.24
N ARG A 60 -18.00 -9.65 12.78
CA ARG A 60 -17.55 -8.49 12.01
C ARG A 60 -16.11 -8.61 11.51
N LYS A 61 -15.18 -9.05 12.37
CA LYS A 61 -13.78 -9.31 11.98
C LYS A 61 -13.72 -10.34 10.86
N LEU A 62 -14.49 -11.43 10.94
CA LEU A 62 -14.54 -12.45 9.90
C LEU A 62 -15.04 -11.90 8.56
N VAL A 63 -16.07 -11.05 8.58
CA VAL A 63 -16.58 -10.39 7.35
C VAL A 63 -15.50 -9.47 6.76
N MET A 64 -14.85 -8.65 7.58
CA MET A 64 -13.78 -7.76 7.14
C MET A 64 -12.58 -8.53 6.57
N ALA A 65 -12.19 -9.65 7.20
CA ALA A 65 -11.11 -10.51 6.70
C ALA A 65 -11.45 -11.12 5.34
N ARG A 66 -12.69 -11.61 5.17
CA ARG A 66 -13.13 -12.15 3.87
C ARG A 66 -13.20 -11.07 2.79
N MET A 67 -13.68 -9.87 3.13
CA MET A 67 -13.73 -8.75 2.19
C MET A 67 -12.34 -8.31 1.78
N LEU A 68 -11.44 -8.11 2.76
CA LEU A 68 -10.06 -7.71 2.50
C LEU A 68 -9.34 -8.78 1.67
N GLY A 69 -9.46 -10.05 2.03
CA GLY A 69 -8.87 -11.16 1.28
C GLY A 69 -9.35 -11.24 -0.16
N LYS A 70 -10.65 -11.03 -0.41
CA LYS A 70 -11.19 -10.96 -1.78
C LYS A 70 -10.65 -9.74 -2.54
N SER A 71 -10.63 -8.57 -1.90
CA SER A 71 -10.15 -7.34 -2.53
C SER A 71 -8.66 -7.34 -2.86
N LEU A 72 -7.88 -8.25 -2.27
CA LEU A 72 -6.46 -8.44 -2.54
C LEU A 72 -6.18 -9.56 -3.56
N GLN A 73 -7.20 -10.29 -3.98
CA GLN A 73 -7.06 -11.35 -4.95
C GLN A 73 -6.77 -10.76 -6.34
N ALA A 74 -5.89 -11.41 -7.10
CA ALA A 74 -5.61 -11.02 -8.47
C ALA A 74 -6.90 -11.01 -9.32
N GLY A 75 -7.09 -9.97 -10.12
CA GLY A 75 -8.31 -9.76 -10.90
C GLY A 75 -9.46 -9.09 -10.14
N ASP A 76 -9.32 -8.82 -8.83
CA ASP A 76 -10.28 -7.96 -8.13
C ASP A 76 -10.14 -6.50 -8.61
N PRO A 77 -11.25 -5.81 -8.96
CA PRO A 77 -11.19 -4.44 -9.47
C PRO A 77 -10.54 -3.43 -8.50
N VAL A 78 -10.64 -3.66 -7.19
CA VAL A 78 -10.01 -2.79 -6.19
C VAL A 78 -8.50 -2.99 -6.22
N PHE A 79 -8.03 -4.23 -6.23
CA PHE A 79 -6.61 -4.55 -6.34
C PHE A 79 -5.99 -3.95 -7.61
N GLU A 80 -6.62 -4.19 -8.77
CA GLU A 80 -6.13 -3.70 -10.06
C GLU A 80 -6.08 -2.16 -10.08
N LYS A 81 -7.13 -1.50 -9.58
CA LYS A 81 -7.17 -0.03 -9.54
C LYS A 81 -6.07 0.55 -8.66
N VAL A 82 -5.88 0.01 -7.46
CA VAL A 82 -4.88 0.52 -6.51
C VAL A 82 -3.46 0.21 -6.98
N SER A 83 -3.19 -1.03 -7.41
CA SER A 83 -1.87 -1.42 -7.91
C SER A 83 -1.49 -0.65 -9.18
N HIS A 84 -2.43 -0.40 -10.08
CA HIS A 84 -2.19 0.43 -11.26
C HIS A 84 -1.88 1.90 -10.89
N ALA A 85 -2.59 2.47 -9.91
CA ALA A 85 -2.29 3.83 -9.43
C ALA A 85 -0.88 3.91 -8.82
N VAL A 86 -0.47 2.92 -8.01
CA VAL A 86 0.89 2.85 -7.44
C VAL A 86 1.94 2.66 -8.54
N TYR A 87 1.67 1.82 -9.53
CA TYR A 87 2.54 1.64 -10.69
C TYR A 87 2.76 2.95 -11.45
N LEU A 88 1.69 3.67 -11.79
CA LEU A 88 1.78 4.96 -12.47
C LEU A 88 2.48 6.02 -11.62
N ALA A 89 2.24 6.02 -10.30
CA ALA A 89 2.93 6.92 -9.38
C ALA A 89 4.44 6.68 -9.37
N THR A 90 4.83 5.41 -9.21
CA THR A 90 6.23 4.97 -9.23
C THR A 90 6.89 5.32 -10.55
N ARG A 91 6.23 5.03 -11.69
CA ARG A 91 6.71 5.40 -13.03
C ARG A 91 6.88 6.91 -13.18
N GLY A 92 5.99 7.71 -12.59
CA GLY A 92 6.10 9.16 -12.54
C GLY A 92 7.37 9.63 -11.84
N ILE A 93 7.78 8.97 -10.75
CA ILE A 93 9.06 9.27 -10.06
C ILE A 93 10.26 8.78 -10.86
N VAL A 94 10.23 7.54 -11.37
CA VAL A 94 11.35 6.96 -12.13
C VAL A 94 11.67 7.78 -13.39
N LEU A 95 10.64 8.23 -14.12
CA LEU A 95 10.83 8.99 -15.36
C LEU A 95 10.93 10.51 -15.15
N GLY A 96 10.24 11.04 -14.13
CA GLY A 96 10.18 12.48 -13.84
C GLY A 96 11.16 12.95 -12.75
N GLY A 97 11.90 12.02 -12.15
CA GLY A 97 12.77 12.24 -11.00
C GLY A 97 12.03 12.46 -9.67
N SER A 98 12.75 12.37 -8.54
CA SER A 98 12.21 12.61 -7.19
C SER A 98 11.91 14.08 -6.87
N GLY A 99 12.22 14.99 -7.79
CA GLY A 99 11.96 16.42 -7.65
C GLY A 99 10.47 16.78 -7.72
N PRO A 100 10.13 18.09 -7.69
CA PRO A 100 8.76 18.57 -7.66
C PRO A 100 7.88 18.03 -8.80
N GLN A 101 8.45 17.82 -9.98
CA GLN A 101 7.71 17.36 -11.17
C GLN A 101 7.27 15.90 -11.06
N GLY A 102 8.20 14.96 -10.80
CA GLY A 102 7.83 13.55 -10.62
C GLY A 102 6.94 13.36 -9.39
N ARG A 103 7.24 14.05 -8.28
CA ARG A 103 6.40 14.02 -7.07
C ARG A 103 4.96 14.44 -7.37
N LYS A 104 4.76 15.51 -8.15
CA LYS A 104 3.43 15.94 -8.57
C LYS A 104 2.70 14.88 -9.40
N LEU A 105 3.40 14.17 -10.29
CA LEU A 105 2.81 13.05 -11.06
C LEU A 105 2.38 11.89 -10.14
N ALA A 106 3.20 11.56 -9.15
CA ALA A 106 2.87 10.53 -8.15
C ALA A 106 1.67 10.93 -7.28
N GLU A 107 1.63 12.17 -6.80
CA GLU A 107 0.51 12.66 -6.01
C GLU A 107 -0.81 12.69 -6.81
N MET A 108 -0.77 13.11 -8.08
CA MET A 108 -1.95 13.16 -8.94
C MET A 108 -2.57 11.77 -9.15
N THR A 109 -1.74 10.75 -9.36
CA THR A 109 -2.19 9.37 -9.58
C THR A 109 -2.71 8.74 -8.29
N LEU A 110 -1.98 8.87 -7.18
CA LEU A 110 -2.41 8.37 -5.87
C LEU A 110 -3.68 9.06 -5.35
N ARG A 111 -3.91 10.32 -5.71
CA ARG A 111 -5.15 11.05 -5.35
C ARG A 111 -6.40 10.37 -5.89
N GLN A 112 -6.34 9.73 -7.05
CA GLN A 112 -7.48 9.03 -7.66
C GLN A 112 -7.97 7.84 -6.84
N VAL A 113 -7.13 7.31 -5.96
CA VAL A 113 -7.44 6.20 -5.06
C VAL A 113 -7.42 6.61 -3.59
N GLY A 114 -7.35 7.92 -3.29
CA GLY A 114 -7.33 8.44 -1.92
C GLY A 114 -6.03 8.13 -1.15
N ALA A 115 -4.94 7.78 -1.85
CA ALA A 115 -3.70 7.30 -1.24
C ALA A 115 -2.54 8.32 -1.28
N VAL A 116 -2.84 9.63 -1.33
CA VAL A 116 -1.82 10.69 -1.44
C VAL A 116 -0.78 10.62 -0.32
N MET A 117 -1.20 10.18 0.87
CA MET A 117 -0.32 9.95 2.03
C MET A 117 0.78 8.91 1.80
N LEU A 118 0.70 8.09 0.75
CA LEU A 118 1.75 7.13 0.36
C LEU A 118 2.78 7.73 -0.61
N ALA A 119 2.61 8.98 -1.07
CA ALA A 119 3.47 9.57 -2.09
C ALA A 119 4.95 9.59 -1.69
N GLU A 120 5.25 9.90 -0.44
CA GLU A 120 6.63 9.91 0.08
C GLU A 120 7.26 8.52 0.02
N ARG A 121 6.53 7.48 0.46
CA ARG A 121 7.00 6.08 0.37
C ARG A 121 7.22 5.62 -1.07
N VAL A 122 6.37 6.06 -1.99
CA VAL A 122 6.54 5.77 -3.42
C VAL A 122 7.81 6.43 -3.95
N VAL A 123 8.14 7.65 -3.52
CA VAL A 123 9.40 8.32 -3.88
C VAL A 123 10.60 7.53 -3.37
N GLU A 124 10.63 7.21 -2.08
CA GLU A 124 11.72 6.45 -1.45
C GLU A 124 11.94 5.10 -2.16
N THR A 125 10.85 4.38 -2.44
CA THR A 125 10.92 3.08 -3.14
C THR A 125 11.43 3.24 -4.57
N ALA A 126 10.95 4.26 -5.29
CA ALA A 126 11.38 4.52 -6.67
C ALA A 126 12.87 4.89 -6.75
N GLU A 127 13.40 5.63 -5.78
CA GLU A 127 14.83 5.95 -5.72
C GLU A 127 15.70 4.70 -5.62
N VAL A 128 15.31 3.73 -4.79
CA VAL A 128 15.98 2.43 -4.70
C VAL A 128 15.94 1.69 -6.04
N LEU A 129 14.80 1.73 -6.75
CA LEU A 129 14.67 1.12 -8.07
C LEU A 129 15.58 1.80 -9.11
N VAL A 130 15.68 3.13 -9.09
CA VAL A 130 16.57 3.88 -10.00
C VAL A 130 18.03 3.52 -9.75
N VAL A 131 18.46 3.43 -8.48
CA VAL A 131 19.82 3.00 -8.12
C VAL A 131 20.07 1.57 -8.60
N ALA A 132 19.14 0.64 -8.31
CA ALA A 132 19.27 -0.75 -8.73
C ALA A 132 19.37 -0.90 -10.25
N ALA A 133 18.55 -0.16 -11.01
CA ALA A 133 18.60 -0.15 -12.46
C ALA A 133 19.93 0.43 -12.97
N THR A 134 20.42 1.51 -12.37
CA THR A 134 21.69 2.15 -12.75
C THR A 134 22.87 1.21 -12.54
N VAL A 135 22.95 0.55 -11.38
CA VAL A 135 24.00 -0.45 -11.09
C VAL A 135 23.89 -1.63 -12.05
N SER A 136 22.67 -2.09 -12.35
CA SER A 136 22.44 -3.19 -13.29
C SER A 136 23.00 -2.86 -14.68
N VAL A 137 22.72 -1.65 -15.20
CA VAL A 137 23.24 -1.20 -16.50
C VAL A 137 24.76 -1.02 -16.47
N ALA A 138 25.32 -0.52 -15.36
CA ALA A 138 26.76 -0.33 -15.23
C ALA A 138 27.55 -1.65 -15.23
N VAL A 139 26.99 -2.71 -14.63
CA VAL A 139 27.64 -4.03 -14.53
C VAL A 139 27.38 -4.90 -15.76
N HIS A 140 26.15 -4.91 -16.27
CA HIS A 140 25.72 -5.83 -17.33
C HIS A 140 25.62 -5.19 -18.72
N GLY A 141 25.87 -3.88 -18.83
CA GLY A 141 25.69 -3.11 -20.05
C GLY A 141 24.24 -2.70 -20.28
N PRO A 142 23.96 -1.99 -21.39
CA PRO A 142 22.60 -1.56 -21.73
C PRO A 142 21.71 -2.79 -21.92
N CYS A 143 20.74 -2.96 -21.03
CA CYS A 143 19.63 -3.85 -21.26
C CYS A 143 18.63 -3.13 -22.19
N ASP A 144 18.07 -3.80 -23.20
CA ASP A 144 16.94 -3.28 -24.02
C ASP A 144 15.64 -3.04 -23.19
N CYS A 145 15.73 -3.17 -21.87
CA CYS A 145 14.64 -3.13 -20.90
C CYS A 145 14.33 -1.70 -20.42
N ASN A 146 14.17 -0.72 -21.32
CA ASN A 146 13.79 0.65 -20.94
C ASN A 146 12.35 0.76 -20.38
N VAL A 147 11.60 -0.35 -20.32
CA VAL A 147 10.23 -0.41 -19.76
C VAL A 147 10.02 -1.64 -18.86
N GLU A 148 10.72 -2.75 -19.11
CA GLU A 148 10.47 -4.02 -18.40
C GLU A 148 11.07 -4.10 -16.99
N PHE A 149 11.95 -3.21 -16.53
CA PHE A 149 12.51 -3.34 -15.18
C PHE A 149 11.45 -3.17 -14.07
N ILE A 150 10.38 -2.41 -14.34
CA ILE A 150 9.23 -2.30 -13.44
C ILE A 150 8.37 -3.58 -13.48
N ASP A 151 8.27 -4.24 -14.64
CA ASP A 151 7.62 -5.56 -14.77
C ASP A 151 8.49 -6.71 -14.20
N VAL A 152 9.82 -6.56 -14.18
CA VAL A 152 10.76 -7.49 -13.52
C VAL A 152 10.53 -7.53 -12.01
N VAL A 153 10.23 -6.39 -11.37
CA VAL A 153 9.85 -6.34 -9.95
C VAL A 153 8.50 -7.03 -9.72
N LYS A 154 7.57 -6.95 -10.69
CA LYS A 154 6.25 -7.60 -10.64
C LYS A 154 6.32 -9.11 -10.87
N GLN A 155 7.30 -9.60 -11.63
CA GLN A 155 7.36 -11.01 -12.10
C GLN A 155 8.47 -11.85 -11.45
N ARG A 156 9.48 -11.26 -10.79
CA ARG A 156 10.63 -12.01 -10.23
C ARG A 156 10.67 -12.08 -8.70
N ARG A 157 9.58 -12.53 -8.09
CA ARG A 157 9.65 -13.25 -6.79
C ARG A 157 10.41 -14.59 -6.89
N LEU A 158 10.99 -14.94 -8.06
CA LEU A 158 11.55 -16.28 -8.35
C LEU A 158 12.93 -16.32 -9.02
N GLN A 159 13.61 -15.19 -9.28
CA GLN A 159 14.92 -15.27 -9.98
C GLN A 159 16.05 -14.40 -9.43
N PHE A 160 15.79 -13.43 -8.54
CA PHE A 160 16.89 -12.69 -7.90
C PHE A 160 17.68 -13.54 -6.88
N CYS A 161 17.13 -14.66 -6.40
CA CYS A 161 17.85 -15.63 -5.58
C CYS A 161 18.75 -16.60 -6.40
N ALA A 162 18.72 -16.59 -7.73
CA ALA A 162 19.50 -17.53 -8.54
C ALA A 162 20.89 -17.01 -8.97
N LEU A 163 21.23 -15.76 -8.63
CA LEU A 163 22.50 -15.12 -9.01
C LEU A 163 23.29 -14.57 -7.81
N LEU A 164 22.87 -14.91 -6.59
CA LEU A 164 23.54 -14.56 -5.34
C LEU A 164 23.69 -15.78 -4.40
N VAL A 165 23.96 -16.94 -5.01
CA VAL A 165 24.69 -18.07 -4.41
C VAL A 165 25.73 -18.53 -5.42
#